data_AF-A0A952MCS3-F1
#
_entry.id   AF-A0A952MCS3-F1
#
_cell.length_a   1.000
_cell.length_b   1.000
_cell.length_c   1.000
_cell.angle_alpha   90.00
_cell.angle_beta   90.00
_cell.angle_gamma   90.00
#
_symmetry.space_group_name_H-M   'P 1'
#
loop_
_entity.id
_entity.type
_entity.pdbx_description
1 polymer ?
#
loop_
_entity_poly.entity_id
_entity_poly.type
_entity_poly.pdbx_seq_one_letter_code
_entity_poly.pdbx_strand_id
1 'polypeptide(L)'
;MFVRCKKNKSGSTSVQIIDKSSGKYILYQTVCSSTDSVEIDFLVTKAKKIIETHGGQSLLPFDKEKELSFVDTFINSLNAMELVGPELLLG
;
A
#
# COMPACT_ATOMS: atom_id res chain seq x y z
N MET A 1 0.77 0.67 -10.75
CA MET A 1 -0.31 1.56 -11.25
C MET A 1 -0.26 2.89 -10.52
N PHE A 2 -0.86 3.97 -11.03
CA PHE A 2 -0.94 5.27 -10.33
C PHE A 2 -2.19 6.07 -10.73
N VAL A 3 -2.57 7.04 -9.88
CA VAL A 3 -3.70 7.95 -10.14
C VAL A 3 -3.25 9.12 -10.99
N ARG A 4 -4.02 9.44 -12.04
CA ARG A 4 -3.83 10.60 -12.92
C ARG A 4 -5.08 11.48 -12.89
N CYS A 5 -4.91 12.77 -12.61
CA CYS A 5 -5.97 13.78 -12.78
C CYS A 5 -5.79 14.48 -14.13
N LYS A 6 -6.77 14.33 -15.03
CA LYS A 6 -6.76 14.93 -16.37
C LYS A 6 -7.83 16.02 -16.45
N LYS A 7 -7.41 17.27 -16.66
CA LYS A 7 -8.33 18.39 -16.93
C LYS A 7 -8.94 18.26 -18.33
N ASN A 8 -10.26 18.31 -18.43
CA ASN A 8 -11.02 18.20 -19.66
C ASN A 8 -11.30 19.59 -20.25
N LYS A 9 -11.57 19.64 -21.56
CA LYS A 9 -11.95 20.88 -22.25
C LYS A 9 -13.25 21.49 -21.71
N SER A 10 -14.13 20.66 -21.13
CA SER A 10 -15.38 21.08 -20.47
C SER A 10 -15.16 21.75 -19.10
N GLY A 11 -13.93 21.77 -18.57
CA GLY A 11 -13.62 22.29 -17.24
C GLY A 11 -13.63 21.25 -16.13
N SER A 12 -14.23 20.07 -16.34
CA SER A 12 -14.16 18.96 -15.38
C SER A 12 -12.78 18.30 -15.35
N THR A 13 -12.47 17.59 -14.26
CA THR A 13 -11.26 16.79 -14.11
C THR A 13 -11.63 15.32 -14.05
N SER A 14 -11.14 14.53 -15.00
CA SER A 14 -11.25 13.07 -14.95
C SER A 14 -10.18 12.48 -14.05
N VAL A 15 -10.59 11.70 -13.05
CA VAL A 15 -9.68 10.91 -12.20
C VAL A 15 -9.53 9.52 -12.81
N GLN A 16 -8.31 9.18 -13.20
CA GLN A 16 -7.98 7.98 -13.97
C GLN A 16 -6.95 7.14 -13.24
N ILE A 17 -6.98 5.83 -13.48
CA ILE A 17 -5.95 4.90 -13.04
C ILE A 17 -5.14 4.48 -14.26
N ILE A 18 -3.84 4.69 -14.19
CA ILE A 18 -2.90 4.28 -15.24
C ILE A 18 -2.15 3.04 -14.76
N ASP A 19 -2.16 2.01 -15.60
CA ASP A 19 -1.34 0.83 -15.42
C ASP A 19 -0.04 0.94 -16.21
N LYS A 20 1.05 0.53 -15.56
CA LYS A 20 2.41 0.42 -16.09
C LYS A 20 3.05 -0.93 -15.77
N SER A 21 2.29 -1.89 -15.25
CA SER A 21 2.75 -3.24 -14.87
C SER A 21 3.44 -3.98 -16.03
N SER A 22 2.96 -3.77 -17.26
CA SER A 22 3.51 -4.35 -18.49
C SER A 22 4.62 -3.52 -19.14
N GLY A 23 5.10 -2.45 -18.48
CA GLY A 23 6.04 -1.47 -19.04
C GLY A 23 5.40 -0.49 -20.04
N LYS A 24 4.16 -0.72 -20.45
CA LYS A 24 3.39 0.19 -21.32
C LYS A 24 2.51 1.12 -20.51
N TYR A 25 2.24 2.31 -21.03
CA TYR A 25 1.30 3.26 -20.43
C TYR A 25 -0.13 2.92 -20.85
N ILE A 26 -0.89 2.24 -20.00
CA ILE A 26 -2.25 1.76 -20.31
C ILE A 26 -3.26 2.45 -19.39
N LEU A 27 -4.36 2.98 -19.94
CA LEU A 27 -5.48 3.42 -19.13
C LEU A 27 -6.22 2.20 -18.59
N TYR A 28 -6.13 1.95 -17.28
CA TYR A 28 -6.84 0.85 -16.64
C TYR A 28 -8.32 1.16 -16.54
N GLN A 29 -8.67 2.29 -15.92
CA GLN A 29 -10.05 2.78 -15.88
C GLN A 29 -10.11 4.27 -15.56
N THR A 30 -11.26 4.89 -15.84
CA THR A 30 -11.62 6.21 -15.30
C THR A 30 -12.57 6.01 -14.13
N VAL A 31 -12.26 6.59 -12.97
CA VAL A 31 -13.07 6.42 -11.75
C VAL A 31 -14.33 7.29 -11.80
N CYS A 32 -14.17 8.58 -12.12
CA CYS A 32 -15.25 9.52 -12.43
C CYS A 32 -14.62 10.84 -12.95
N SER A 33 -15.44 11.85 -13.18
CA SER A 33 -14.99 13.23 -13.38
C SER A 33 -15.86 14.22 -12.61
N SER A 34 -15.26 15.26 -12.07
CA SER A 34 -16.00 16.36 -11.42
C SER A 34 -15.34 17.71 -11.69
N THR A 35 -16.10 18.79 -11.51
CA THR A 35 -15.60 20.17 -11.45
C THR A 35 -15.32 20.64 -10.02
N ASP A 36 -15.85 19.94 -9.01
CA ASP A 36 -15.65 20.26 -7.61
C ASP A 36 -14.34 19.66 -7.08
N SER A 37 -13.51 20.48 -6.43
CA SER A 37 -12.23 20.05 -5.85
C SER A 37 -12.41 19.01 -4.74
N VAL A 38 -13.44 19.15 -3.91
CA VAL A 38 -13.66 18.21 -2.79
C VAL A 38 -14.03 16.83 -3.33
N GLU A 39 -14.92 16.78 -4.32
CA GLU A 39 -15.25 15.54 -5.01
C GLU A 39 -14.02 14.94 -5.72
N ILE A 40 -13.16 15.75 -6.35
CA ILE A 40 -11.92 15.28 -6.98
C ILE A 40 -11.01 14.60 -5.96
N ASP A 41 -10.81 15.18 -4.77
CA ASP A 41 -9.96 14.60 -3.73
C ASP A 41 -10.53 13.27 -3.19
N PHE A 42 -11.85 13.20 -3.05
CA PHE A 42 -12.54 11.95 -2.72
C PHE A 42 -12.32 10.87 -3.81
N LEU A 43 -12.46 11.25 -5.08
CA LEU A 43 -12.23 10.35 -6.21
C LEU A 43 -10.78 9.87 -6.30
N VAL A 44 -9.81 10.73 -5.98
CA VAL A 44 -8.38 10.34 -5.90
C VAL A 44 -8.17 9.32 -4.79
N THR A 45 -8.76 9.52 -3.62
CA THR A 45 -8.68 8.57 -2.51
C THR A 45 -9.30 7.22 -2.88
N LYS A 46 -10.47 7.24 -3.52
CA LYS A 46 -11.13 6.04 -4.05
C LYS A 46 -10.26 5.33 -5.08
N ALA A 47 -9.62 6.06 -5.99
CA ALA A 47 -8.72 5.51 -7.00
C ALA A 47 -7.49 4.83 -6.36
N LYS A 48 -6.90 5.43 -5.32
CA LYS A 48 -5.79 4.83 -4.56
C LYS A 48 -6.21 3.51 -3.91
N LYS A 49 -7.37 3.46 -3.27
CA LYS A 49 -7.90 2.23 -2.66
C LYS A 49 -8.09 1.11 -3.70
N ILE A 50 -8.56 1.46 -4.91
CA ILE A 50 -8.68 0.48 -6.00
C ILE A 50 -7.30 -0.08 -6.37
N ILE A 51 -6.29 0.79 -6.50
CA ILE A 51 -4.90 0.37 -6.79
C ILE A 51 -4.37 -0.56 -5.70
N GLU A 52 -4.58 -0.23 -4.41
CA GLU A 52 -4.14 -1.05 -3.28
C GLU A 52 -4.77 -2.45 -3.29
N THR A 53 -6.04 -2.56 -3.67
CA THR A 53 -6.73 -3.85 -3.77
C THR A 53 -6.40 -4.62 -5.05
N HIS A 54 -5.77 -3.99 -6.03
CA HIS A 54 -5.56 -4.55 -7.36
C HIS A 54 -4.22 -5.29 -7.46
N GLY A 55 -4.27 -6.56 -7.88
CA GLY A 55 -3.07 -7.32 -8.27
C GLY A 55 -2.30 -7.97 -7.11
N GLY A 56 -2.82 -7.95 -5.89
CA GLY A 56 -2.30 -8.74 -4.77
C GLY A 56 -0.87 -8.40 -4.32
N GLN A 57 -0.27 -7.31 -4.84
CA GLN A 57 1.00 -6.81 -4.34
C GLN A 57 0.77 -6.20 -2.97
N SER A 58 1.20 -6.92 -1.93
CA SER A 58 1.20 -6.39 -0.58
C SER A 58 2.16 -5.19 -0.54
N LEU A 59 1.67 -4.05 -0.05
CA LEU A 59 2.55 -2.96 0.33
C LEU A 59 3.55 -3.52 1.33
N LEU A 60 4.85 -3.31 1.08
CA LEU A 60 5.87 -3.61 2.07
C LEU A 60 5.61 -2.72 3.29
N PRO A 61 5.27 -3.29 4.46
CA PRO A 61 4.86 -2.53 5.62
C PRO A 61 6.11 -2.01 6.34
N PHE A 62 6.78 -1.03 5.77
CA PHE A 62 7.90 -0.35 6.41
C PHE A 62 7.38 0.68 7.43
N ASP A 63 6.93 0.18 8.57
CA ASP A 63 6.45 0.98 9.70
C ASP A 63 7.33 0.70 10.92
N LYS A 64 8.35 1.53 11.09
CA LYS A 64 9.37 1.38 12.15
C LYS A 64 8.75 1.31 13.55
N GLU A 65 7.70 2.10 13.81
CA GLU A 65 7.07 2.14 15.15
C GLU A 65 6.31 0.85 15.43
N LYS A 66 5.59 0.33 14.42
CA LYS A 66 4.98 -1.01 14.52
C LYS A 66 6.01 -2.12 14.65
N GLU A 67 7.10 -2.06 13.92
CA GLU A 67 8.18 -3.06 14.02
C GLU A 67 8.81 -3.05 15.41
N LEU A 68 9.13 -1.88 15.97
CA LEU A 68 9.68 -1.76 17.32
C LEU A 68 8.72 -2.30 18.38
N SER A 69 7.44 -1.90 18.32
CA SER A 69 6.43 -2.41 19.27
C SER A 69 6.23 -3.93 19.17
N PHE A 70 6.34 -4.49 17.96
CA PHE A 70 6.30 -5.94 17.75
C PHE A 70 7.52 -6.63 18.36
N VAL A 71 8.73 -6.10 18.15
CA VAL A 71 9.96 -6.62 18.76
C VAL A 71 9.87 -6.58 20.29
N ASP A 72 9.45 -5.45 20.86
CA ASP A 72 9.28 -5.31 22.30
C ASP A 72 8.27 -6.32 22.84
N THR A 73 7.14 -6.50 22.17
CA THR A 73 6.14 -7.51 22.54
C THR A 73 6.72 -8.92 22.48
N PHE A 74 7.46 -9.24 21.43
CA PHE A 74 8.10 -10.54 21.24
C PHE A 74 9.13 -10.83 22.35
N ILE A 75 10.02 -9.89 22.63
CA ILE A 75 11.03 -10.03 23.70
C ILE A 75 10.36 -10.16 25.07
N ASN A 76 9.34 -9.35 25.35
CA ASN A 76 8.61 -9.42 26.62
C ASN A 76 7.78 -10.71 26.78
N SER A 77 7.46 -11.39 25.68
CA SER A 77 6.76 -12.69 25.72
C SER A 77 7.67 -13.89 26.04
N LEU A 78 8.99 -13.70 25.99
CA LEU A 78 9.95 -14.75 26.33
C LEU A 78 9.99 -14.96 27.85
N ASN A 79 9.36 -16.03 28.32
CA ASN A 79 9.34 -16.38 29.75
C ASN A 79 10.64 -17.02 30.25
N ALA A 80 11.37 -17.69 29.36
CA ALA A 80 12.63 -18.35 29.68
C ALA A 80 13.48 -18.50 28.41
N MET A 81 14.79 -18.38 28.55
CA MET A 81 15.77 -18.69 27.50
C MET A 81 16.72 -19.73 28.07
N GLU A 82 16.81 -20.89 27.42
CA GLU A 82 17.66 -21.99 27.86
C GLU A 82 18.80 -22.18 26.87
N LEU A 83 20.03 -22.25 27.38
CA LEU A 83 21.22 -22.50 26.56
C LEU A 83 21.36 -24.01 26.38
N VAL A 84 20.77 -24.54 25.30
CA VAL A 84 20.76 -26.00 25.02
C VAL A 84 21.95 -26.46 24.17
N GLY A 85 22.78 -25.53 23.72
CA GLY A 85 23.87 -25.80 22.77
C GLY A 85 24.95 -26.77 23.31
N PRO A 86 25.51 -26.54 24.51
CA PRO A 86 26.49 -27.44 25.10
C PRO A 86 25.94 -28.86 25.34
N GLU A 87 24.71 -29.01 25.85
CA GLU A 87 24.07 -30.31 26.06
C GLU A 87 23.84 -31.05 24.73
N LEU A 88 23.40 -30.35 23.68
CA LEU A 88 23.22 -30.96 22.34
C LEU A 88 24.54 -31.38 21.67
N LEU A 89 25.66 -30.72 22.02
CA LEU A 89 26.97 -31.03 21.46
C LEU A 89 27.71 -32.12 22.24
N LEU A 90 27.50 -32.24 23.54
CA LEU A 90 28.32 -33.07 24.42
C LEU A 90 27.60 -34.33 24.94
N GLY A 91 26.27 -34.39 24.86
CA GLY A 91 25.47 -35.56 25.25
C GLY A 91 25.20 -35.67 26.75
#